data_AF-A0A6J8EN99-F1
#
_entry.id   AF-A0A6J8EN99-F1
#
_cell.length_a   1.000
_cell.length_b   1.000
_cell.length_c   1.000
_cell.angle_alpha   90.00
_cell.angle_beta   90.00
_cell.angle_gamma   90.00
#
_symmetry.space_group_name_H-M   'P 1'
#
loop_
_entity.id
_entity.type
_entity.pdbx_description
1 polymer ?
#
loop_
_entity_poly.entity_id
_entity_poly.type
_entity_poly.pdbx_seq_one_letter_code
_entity_poly.pdbx_strand_id
1 'polypeptide(L)'
;MGEKQETILPSHKDEKDLANKFCQFFMNKIETIRANLSASNKSSITMCDFMKSDEKFNGEHLSSFKPTTITELTKIIQSAPSKHCELDPMPTYLLKSCSNELLPAMTNIVNCSLSESLVPSSFKQAIVRPLLKKPGLDREVFKNYRPVSNLPFLSKVLEKVVSSRLEHHIESNNLHENLQSAYRTRHSTETALITNFSKIVRL
;
A
#
# COMPACT_ATOMS: atom_id res chain seq x y z
N MET A 1 5.54 23.62 8.05
CA MET A 1 5.07 23.63 6.64
C MET A 1 6.27 23.20 5.81
N GLY A 2 6.36 21.93 5.41
CA GLY A 2 7.54 21.42 4.70
C GLY A 2 7.57 21.96 3.28
N GLU A 3 8.65 22.62 2.88
CA GLU A 3 8.86 23.11 1.52
C GLU A 3 8.66 21.96 0.52
N LYS A 4 7.79 22.17 -0.47
CA LYS A 4 7.71 21.30 -1.63
C LYS A 4 9.03 21.47 -2.39
N GLN A 5 9.99 20.57 -2.16
CA GLN A 5 11.12 20.42 -3.08
C GLN A 5 10.55 20.24 -4.49
N GLU A 6 10.85 21.17 -5.39
CA GLU A 6 10.55 20.99 -6.81
C GLU A 6 11.16 19.67 -7.25
N THR A 7 10.30 18.77 -7.74
CA THR A 7 10.74 17.48 -8.25
C THR A 7 11.38 17.72 -9.62
N ILE A 8 12.67 18.02 -9.62
CA ILE A 8 13.37 18.30 -10.86
C ILE A 8 13.64 16.96 -11.56
N LEU A 9 12.94 16.71 -12.67
CA LEU A 9 12.96 15.47 -13.47
C LEU A 9 14.21 15.39 -14.37
N PRO A 10 14.56 14.22 -14.96
CA PRO A 10 15.66 14.14 -15.93
C PRO A 10 15.50 15.16 -17.05
N SER A 11 16.60 15.55 -17.70
CA SER A 11 16.56 16.44 -18.86
C SER A 11 15.73 15.82 -19.99
N HIS A 12 14.77 16.58 -20.53
CA HIS A 12 13.87 16.09 -21.57
C HIS A 12 13.36 17.24 -22.45
N LYS A 13 12.94 16.89 -23.67
CA LYS A 13 12.32 17.82 -24.62
C LYS A 13 10.80 17.64 -24.72
N ASP A 14 10.31 16.43 -24.41
CA ASP A 14 8.89 16.07 -24.41
C ASP A 14 8.54 15.32 -23.12
N GLU A 15 7.56 15.85 -22.39
CA GLU A 15 7.09 15.29 -21.12
C GLU A 15 6.42 13.92 -21.31
N LYS A 16 5.72 13.72 -22.45
CA LYS A 16 5.00 12.48 -22.73
C LYS A 16 5.97 11.34 -23.01
N ASP A 17 6.99 11.60 -23.83
CA ASP A 17 8.08 10.65 -24.06
C ASP A 17 8.80 10.29 -22.75
N LEU A 18 9.12 11.29 -21.92
CA LEU A 18 9.74 11.03 -20.62
C LEU A 18 8.84 10.16 -19.71
N ALA A 19 7.55 10.45 -19.64
CA ALA A 19 6.60 9.66 -18.85
C ALA A 19 6.54 8.20 -19.34
N ASN A 20 6.50 7.99 -20.66
CA ASN A 20 6.51 6.65 -21.26
C ASN A 20 7.81 5.91 -20.96
N LYS A 21 8.96 6.58 -21.02
CA LYS A 21 10.27 6.03 -20.65
C LYS A 21 10.32 5.58 -19.20
N PHE A 22 9.81 6.39 -18.27
CA PHE A 22 9.68 5.97 -16.86
C PHE A 22 8.75 4.77 -16.70
N CYS A 23 7.61 4.78 -17.37
CA CYS A 23 6.64 3.68 -17.34
C CYS A 23 7.30 2.36 -17.79
N GLN A 24 7.93 2.38 -18.97
CA GLN A 24 8.64 1.23 -19.52
C GLN A 24 9.76 0.74 -18.58
N PHE A 25 10.55 1.65 -18.01
CA PHE A 25 11.59 1.28 -17.06
C PHE A 25 11.03 0.57 -15.82
N PHE A 26 9.96 1.09 -15.22
CA PHE A 26 9.35 0.46 -14.05
C PHE A 26 8.72 -0.90 -14.38
N MET A 27 8.07 -1.04 -15.54
CA MET A 27 7.50 -2.30 -16.00
C MET A 27 8.57 -3.37 -16.24
N ASN A 28 9.62 -3.04 -17.01
CA ASN A 28 10.73 -3.95 -17.29
C ASN A 28 11.44 -4.41 -16.01
N LYS A 29 11.55 -3.50 -15.02
CA LYS A 29 12.11 -3.84 -13.72
C LYS A 29 11.28 -4.90 -12.99
N ILE A 30 9.95 -4.82 -13.03
CA ILE A 30 9.06 -5.83 -12.43
C ILE A 30 9.21 -7.16 -13.16
N GLU A 31 9.25 -7.15 -14.50
CA GLU A 31 9.45 -8.36 -15.31
C GLU A 31 10.79 -9.04 -14.99
N THR A 32 11.87 -8.25 -14.87
CA THR A 32 13.20 -8.76 -14.49
C THR A 32 13.19 -9.40 -13.11
N ILE A 33 12.53 -8.76 -12.13
CA ILE A 33 12.41 -9.32 -10.77
C ILE A 33 11.65 -10.65 -10.81
N ARG A 34 10.53 -10.73 -11.56
CA ARG A 34 9.75 -11.97 -11.70
C ARG A 34 10.56 -13.08 -12.36
N ALA A 35 11.29 -12.77 -13.45
CA ALA A 35 12.15 -13.71 -14.13
C ALA A 35 13.24 -14.26 -13.19
N ASN A 36 13.90 -13.39 -12.43
CA ASN A 36 14.94 -13.79 -11.47
C ASN A 36 14.39 -14.67 -10.34
N LEU A 37 13.24 -14.31 -9.75
CA LEU A 37 12.58 -15.13 -8.73
C LEU A 37 12.21 -16.52 -9.28
N SER A 38 11.70 -16.57 -10.51
CA SER A 38 11.37 -17.85 -11.15
C SER A 38 12.59 -18.71 -11.47
N ALA A 39 13.72 -18.09 -11.79
CA ALA A 39 14.98 -18.80 -12.06
C ALA A 39 15.60 -19.35 -10.77
N SER A 40 15.61 -18.57 -9.68
CA SER A 40 16.10 -19.02 -8.37
C SER A 40 15.27 -20.17 -7.78
N ASN A 41 13.98 -20.25 -8.11
CA ASN A 41 13.10 -21.34 -7.66
C ASN A 41 13.27 -22.65 -8.46
N LYS A 42 14.20 -22.73 -9.42
CA LYS A 42 14.48 -23.97 -10.18
C LYS A 42 15.39 -24.95 -9.43
N SER A 43 16.04 -24.54 -8.33
CA SER A 43 16.75 -25.45 -7.43
C SER A 43 15.77 -26.04 -6.41
N SER A 44 15.15 -27.17 -6.77
CA SER A 44 14.56 -28.22 -5.92
C SER A 44 14.09 -27.87 -4.49
N ILE A 45 13.24 -26.86 -4.34
CA ILE A 45 12.29 -26.81 -3.23
C ILE A 45 10.92 -26.71 -3.89
N THR A 46 10.17 -27.80 -3.84
CA THR A 46 8.79 -27.81 -4.35
C THR A 46 8.03 -26.72 -3.59
N MET A 47 7.19 -25.92 -4.24
CA MET A 47 6.30 -24.97 -3.54
C MET A 47 5.53 -25.65 -2.38
N CYS A 48 5.25 -26.95 -2.52
CA CYS A 48 4.69 -27.80 -1.47
C CYS A 48 5.54 -27.93 -0.20
N ASP A 49 6.86 -27.82 -0.26
CA ASP A 49 7.72 -28.02 0.91
C ASP A 49 7.74 -26.80 1.85
N PHE A 50 7.50 -25.59 1.33
CA PHE A 50 7.28 -24.39 2.15
C PHE A 50 5.92 -24.39 2.85
N MET A 51 4.87 -24.90 2.20
CA MET A 51 3.54 -24.98 2.82
C MET A 51 3.36 -26.20 3.75
N LYS A 52 4.30 -27.15 3.76
CA LYS A 52 4.30 -28.29 4.71
C LYS A 52 4.68 -27.88 6.13
N SER A 53 5.35 -26.73 6.31
CA SER A 53 5.65 -26.15 7.61
C SER A 53 4.58 -25.16 8.11
N ASP A 54 3.55 -24.86 7.32
CA ASP A 54 2.45 -24.03 7.79
C ASP A 54 1.68 -24.81 8.85
N GLU A 55 1.68 -24.30 10.08
CA GLU A 55 0.73 -24.78 11.09
C GLU A 55 -0.67 -24.66 10.50
N LYS A 56 -1.40 -25.78 10.47
CA LYS A 56 -2.80 -25.76 10.02
C LYS A 56 -3.57 -24.81 10.93
N PHE A 57 -3.99 -23.68 10.36
CA PHE A 57 -4.86 -22.75 11.06
C PHE A 57 -6.19 -23.45 11.36
N ASN A 58 -6.47 -23.66 12.64
CA ASN A 58 -7.68 -24.34 13.11
C ASN A 58 -8.77 -23.36 13.60
N GLY A 59 -8.58 -22.05 13.39
CA GLY A 59 -9.54 -21.02 13.77
C GLY A 59 -10.59 -20.76 12.67
N GLU A 60 -11.47 -19.80 12.93
CA GLU A 60 -12.48 -19.40 11.95
C GLU A 60 -11.84 -18.67 10.77
N HIS A 61 -12.06 -19.14 9.55
CA HIS A 61 -11.58 -18.46 8.35
C HIS A 61 -12.31 -17.13 8.10
N LEU A 62 -11.58 -16.13 7.63
CA LEU A 62 -12.18 -14.87 7.19
C LEU A 62 -12.95 -15.07 5.88
N SER A 63 -14.26 -15.30 5.99
CA SER A 63 -15.15 -15.54 4.85
C SER A 63 -15.80 -14.28 4.29
N SER A 64 -15.86 -13.20 5.07
CA SER A 64 -16.51 -11.95 4.67
C SER A 64 -15.98 -10.75 5.46
N PHE A 65 -16.14 -9.56 4.89
CA PHE A 65 -15.82 -8.31 5.58
C PHE A 65 -17.06 -7.71 6.23
N LYS A 66 -16.97 -7.40 7.53
CA LYS A 66 -18.02 -6.65 8.22
C LYS A 66 -18.17 -5.25 7.58
N PRO A 67 -19.40 -4.81 7.27
CA PRO A 67 -19.67 -3.48 6.76
C PRO A 67 -19.04 -2.37 7.63
N THR A 68 -18.72 -1.24 7.01
CA THR A 68 -18.30 -0.03 7.74
C THR A 68 -19.51 0.77 8.18
N THR A 69 -19.35 1.48 9.30
CA THR A 69 -20.33 2.46 9.79
C THR A 69 -19.94 3.87 9.35
N ILE A 70 -20.91 4.79 9.35
CA ILE A 70 -20.63 6.22 9.12
C ILE A 70 -19.59 6.72 10.13
N THR A 71 -19.73 6.38 11.42
CA THR A 71 -18.82 6.82 12.48
C THR A 71 -17.39 6.33 12.27
N GLU A 72 -17.21 5.07 11.87
CA GLU A 72 -15.89 4.53 11.51
C GLU A 72 -15.30 5.28 10.31
N LEU A 73 -16.11 5.50 9.28
CA LEU A 73 -15.67 6.18 8.07
C LEU A 73 -15.29 7.64 8.34
N THR A 74 -16.03 8.35 9.19
CA THR A 74 -15.71 9.70 9.66
C THR A 74 -14.31 9.74 10.27
N LYS A 75 -13.99 8.80 11.18
CA LYS A 75 -12.66 8.72 11.81
C LYS A 75 -11.55 8.48 10.79
N ILE A 76 -11.78 7.60 9.82
CA ILE A 76 -10.83 7.32 8.74
C ILE A 76 -10.58 8.58 7.90
N ILE A 77 -11.65 9.27 7.49
CA ILE A 77 -11.55 10.48 6.64
C ILE A 77 -10.84 11.61 7.39
N GLN A 78 -11.18 11.84 8.66
CA GLN A 78 -10.59 12.92 9.45
C GLN A 78 -9.10 12.71 9.70
N SER A 79 -8.70 11.47 10.03
CA SER A 79 -7.30 11.11 10.29
C SER A 79 -6.43 11.01 9.02
N ALA A 80 -7.02 10.80 7.85
CA ALA A 80 -6.29 10.69 6.60
C ALA A 80 -5.56 12.01 6.24
N PRO A 81 -4.39 12.00 5.59
CA PRO A 81 -3.79 13.22 5.06
C PRO A 81 -4.67 13.88 3.99
N SER A 82 -4.71 15.22 3.96
CA SER A 82 -5.47 15.98 2.95
C SER A 82 -4.76 16.06 1.59
N LYS A 83 -4.11 14.97 1.17
CA LYS A 83 -3.39 14.87 -0.11
C LYS A 83 -4.37 14.59 -1.26
N HIS A 84 -4.43 15.53 -2.19
CA HIS A 84 -5.25 15.47 -3.39
C HIS A 84 -4.68 14.56 -4.48
N CYS A 85 -5.55 13.81 -5.14
CA CYS A 85 -5.27 13.14 -6.40
C CYS A 85 -6.01 13.83 -7.54
N GLU A 86 -5.35 14.02 -8.68
CA GLU A 86 -5.93 14.64 -9.88
C GLU A 86 -7.12 13.83 -10.45
N LEU A 87 -7.21 12.55 -10.10
CA LEU A 87 -8.34 11.69 -10.45
C LEU A 87 -9.56 11.88 -9.52
N ASP A 88 -9.42 12.64 -8.43
CA ASP A 88 -10.54 12.95 -7.55
C ASP A 88 -11.46 13.99 -8.20
N PRO A 89 -12.80 13.87 -8.05
CA PRO A 89 -13.75 14.84 -8.60
C PRO A 89 -13.65 16.22 -7.92
N MET A 90 -13.02 16.28 -6.74
CA MET A 90 -12.78 17.52 -6.02
C MET A 90 -11.53 17.42 -5.13
N PRO A 91 -10.94 18.55 -4.73
CA PRO A 91 -9.85 18.56 -3.77
C PRO A 91 -10.21 17.89 -2.44
N THR A 92 -9.29 17.10 -1.87
CA THR A 92 -9.52 16.37 -0.62
C THR A 92 -9.86 17.30 0.56
N TYR A 93 -9.29 18.50 0.60
CA TYR A 93 -9.63 19.46 1.66
C TYR A 93 -11.11 19.86 1.58
N LEU A 94 -11.65 20.05 0.37
CA LEU A 94 -13.03 20.42 0.15
C LEU A 94 -13.95 19.26 0.53
N LEU A 95 -13.62 18.04 0.09
CA LEU A 95 -14.33 16.83 0.47
C LEU A 95 -14.42 16.67 1.99
N LYS A 96 -13.34 16.97 2.72
CA LYS A 96 -13.35 16.93 4.19
C LYS A 96 -14.25 18.00 4.79
N SER A 97 -14.21 19.22 4.25
CA SER A 97 -15.05 20.34 4.73
C SER A 97 -16.55 20.06 4.55
N CYS A 98 -16.96 19.35 3.49
CA CYS A 98 -18.35 18.94 3.26
C CYS A 98 -18.61 17.47 3.57
N SER A 99 -17.74 16.81 4.35
CA SER A 99 -17.80 15.36 4.55
C SER A 99 -19.11 14.88 5.18
N ASN A 100 -19.75 15.68 6.03
CA ASN A 100 -21.03 15.33 6.67
C ASN A 100 -22.12 14.97 5.64
N GLU A 101 -22.20 15.74 4.55
CA GLU A 101 -23.19 15.51 3.49
C GLU A 101 -22.81 14.34 2.58
N LEU A 102 -21.51 14.09 2.40
CA LEU A 102 -20.99 13.05 1.51
C LEU A 102 -20.88 11.67 2.19
N LEU A 103 -20.79 11.64 3.53
CA LEU A 103 -20.58 10.43 4.33
C LEU A 103 -21.58 9.31 4.03
N PRO A 104 -22.91 9.55 3.91
CA PRO A 104 -23.85 8.49 3.57
C PRO A 104 -23.54 7.83 2.22
N ALA A 105 -23.25 8.63 1.18
CA ALA A 105 -22.92 8.12 -0.15
C ALA A 105 -21.57 7.38 -0.15
N MET A 106 -20.54 7.94 0.49
CA MET A 106 -19.22 7.31 0.60
C MET A 106 -19.30 5.97 1.36
N THR A 107 -20.08 5.93 2.44
CA THR A 107 -20.32 4.72 3.23
C THR A 107 -21.00 3.64 2.38
N ASN A 108 -22.00 4.03 1.60
CA ASN A 108 -22.69 3.10 0.71
C ASN A 108 -21.74 2.54 -0.35
N ILE A 109 -20.94 3.39 -1.00
CA ILE A 109 -19.94 2.95 -2.00
C ILE A 109 -18.96 1.93 -1.41
N VAL A 110 -18.43 2.20 -0.21
CA VAL A 110 -17.51 1.28 0.47
C VAL A 110 -18.22 -0.04 0.79
N ASN A 111 -19.43 0.01 1.36
CA ASN A 111 -20.17 -1.19 1.73
C ASN A 111 -20.58 -2.04 0.53
N CYS A 112 -21.01 -1.43 -0.58
CA CYS A 112 -21.26 -2.13 -1.84
C CYS A 112 -20.00 -2.86 -2.32
N SER A 113 -18.84 -2.19 -2.27
CA SER A 113 -17.58 -2.81 -2.67
C SER A 113 -17.23 -4.03 -1.80
N LEU A 114 -17.46 -3.94 -0.48
CA LEU A 114 -17.24 -5.05 0.45
C LEU A 114 -18.22 -6.21 0.22
N SER A 115 -19.51 -5.93 0.03
CA SER A 115 -20.55 -6.96 -0.14
C SER A 115 -20.44 -7.68 -1.48
N GLU A 116 -20.10 -6.95 -2.55
CA GLU A 116 -19.95 -7.52 -3.89
C GLU A 116 -18.57 -8.15 -4.10
N SER A 117 -17.63 -7.94 -3.19
CA SER A 117 -16.21 -8.32 -3.36
C SER A 117 -15.58 -7.71 -4.64
N LEU A 118 -16.03 -6.51 -5.02
CA LEU A 118 -15.61 -5.82 -6.24
C LEU A 118 -15.10 -4.42 -5.90
N VAL A 119 -13.86 -4.13 -6.28
CA VAL A 119 -13.30 -2.77 -6.20
C VAL A 119 -13.69 -2.00 -7.48
N PRO A 120 -14.27 -0.79 -7.36
CA PRO A 120 -14.59 0.06 -8.52
C PRO A 120 -13.40 0.26 -9.45
N SER A 121 -13.64 0.30 -10.76
CA SER A 121 -12.57 0.47 -11.76
C SER A 121 -11.78 1.76 -11.57
N SER A 122 -12.44 2.86 -11.20
CA SER A 122 -11.80 4.14 -10.89
C SER A 122 -10.86 4.06 -9.69
N PHE A 123 -11.11 3.19 -8.72
CA PHE A 123 -10.25 3.02 -7.54
C PHE A 123 -8.99 2.23 -7.85
N LYS A 124 -9.00 1.44 -8.94
CA LYS A 124 -7.82 0.68 -9.41
C LYS A 124 -6.84 1.54 -10.20
N GLN A 125 -7.18 2.80 -10.46
CA GLN A 125 -6.34 3.74 -11.19
C GLN A 125 -5.49 4.59 -10.24
N ALA A 126 -4.29 4.95 -10.68
CA ALA A 126 -3.39 5.80 -9.91
C ALA A 126 -2.54 6.67 -10.83
N ILE A 127 -2.21 7.88 -10.37
CA ILE A 127 -1.19 8.72 -11.01
C ILE A 127 0.16 8.34 -10.44
N VAL A 128 1.04 7.78 -11.27
CA VAL A 128 2.39 7.38 -10.85
C VAL A 128 3.34 8.56 -10.98
N ARG A 129 3.92 8.99 -9.85
CA ARG A 129 4.93 10.06 -9.80
C ARG A 129 6.32 9.47 -9.55
N PRO A 130 7.28 9.60 -10.48
CA PRO A 130 8.67 9.25 -10.22
C PRO A 130 9.28 10.19 -9.18
N LEU A 131 9.73 9.66 -8.05
CA LEU A 131 10.42 10.44 -7.01
C LEU A 131 11.85 9.94 -6.83
N LEU A 132 12.81 10.86 -6.72
CA LEU A 132 14.19 10.51 -6.45
C LEU A 132 14.31 9.85 -5.08
N LYS A 133 15.06 8.75 -5.00
CA LYS A 133 15.19 7.94 -3.76
C LYS A 133 15.90 8.69 -2.65
N LYS A 134 16.91 9.49 -2.99
CA LYS A 134 17.70 10.32 -2.08
C LYS A 134 18.06 11.62 -2.79
N PRO A 135 18.12 12.75 -2.07
CA PRO A 135 18.65 13.99 -2.62
C PRO A 135 20.09 13.80 -3.14
N GLY A 136 20.45 14.50 -4.22
CA GLY A 136 21.80 14.48 -4.78
C GLY A 136 22.14 13.27 -5.66
N LEU A 137 21.25 12.30 -5.83
CA LEU A 137 21.45 11.23 -6.81
C LEU A 137 21.35 11.77 -8.24
N ASP A 138 22.09 11.14 -9.15
CA ASP A 138 22.02 11.45 -10.57
C ASP A 138 20.59 11.28 -11.10
N ARG A 139 20.10 12.35 -11.72
CA ARG A 139 18.74 12.50 -12.21
C ARG A 139 18.56 11.88 -13.58
N GLU A 140 19.63 11.69 -14.35
CA GLU A 140 19.55 11.02 -15.66
C GLU A 140 19.43 9.49 -15.51
N VAL A 141 19.66 8.96 -14.31
CA VAL A 141 19.61 7.52 -14.03
C VAL A 141 18.24 7.11 -13.46
N PHE A 142 17.42 6.44 -14.27
CA PHE A 142 16.06 6.03 -13.86
C PHE A 142 16.02 5.09 -12.64
N LYS A 143 17.06 4.28 -12.43
CA LYS A 143 17.20 3.42 -11.23
C LYS A 143 17.19 4.20 -9.92
N ASN A 144 17.52 5.50 -9.96
CA ASN A 144 17.52 6.38 -8.80
C ASN A 144 16.11 6.86 -8.41
N TYR A 145 15.10 6.57 -9.22
CA TYR A 145 13.71 6.92 -8.94
C TYR A 145 12.93 5.73 -8.36
N ARG A 146 11.90 6.05 -7.58
CA ARG A 146 10.86 5.12 -7.13
C ARG A 146 9.51 5.56 -7.71
N PRO A 147 8.67 4.63 -8.19
CA PRO A 147 7.30 4.95 -8.58
C PRO A 147 6.46 5.15 -7.31
N VAL A 148 5.88 6.33 -7.13
CA VAL A 148 4.92 6.59 -6.06
C VAL A 148 3.53 6.73 -6.67
N SER A 149 2.64 5.79 -6.34
CA SER A 149 1.25 5.81 -6.78
C SER A 149 0.42 6.80 -5.95
N ASN A 150 -0.19 7.77 -6.61
CA ASN A 150 -1.20 8.63 -6.02
C ASN A 150 -2.59 8.12 -6.41
N LEU A 151 -3.27 7.47 -5.47
CA LEU A 151 -4.60 6.91 -5.66
C LEU A 151 -5.70 7.92 -5.30
N PRO A 152 -6.89 7.80 -5.91
CA PRO A 152 -8.09 8.53 -5.49
C PRO A 152 -8.32 8.42 -3.98
N PHE A 153 -8.83 9.50 -3.38
CA PHE A 153 -9.03 9.57 -1.93
C PHE A 153 -9.93 8.45 -1.41
N LEU A 154 -11.05 8.20 -2.07
CA LEU A 154 -12.01 7.17 -1.64
C LEU A 154 -11.45 5.74 -1.83
N SER A 155 -10.54 5.51 -2.79
CA SER A 155 -9.80 4.24 -2.90
C SER A 155 -8.99 3.97 -1.63
N LYS A 156 -8.22 4.97 -1.17
CA LYS A 156 -7.41 4.86 0.05
C LYS A 156 -8.27 4.64 1.29
N VAL A 157 -9.47 5.23 1.32
CA VAL A 157 -10.45 5.02 2.40
C VAL A 157 -10.94 3.57 2.39
N LEU A 158 -11.34 3.03 1.23
CA LEU A 158 -11.73 1.62 1.09
C LEU A 158 -10.61 0.67 1.51
N GLU A 159 -9.38 0.90 1.04
CA GLU A 159 -8.20 0.12 1.42
C GLU A 159 -7.98 0.13 2.94
N LYS A 160 -8.20 1.28 3.60
CA LYS A 160 -8.05 1.39 5.05
C LYS A 160 -9.11 0.60 5.81
N VAL A 161 -10.35 0.55 5.31
CA VAL A 161 -11.41 -0.29 5.87
C VAL A 161 -11.06 -1.76 5.72
N VAL A 162 -10.67 -2.21 4.51
CA VAL A 162 -10.27 -3.60 4.27
C VAL A 162 -9.07 -3.99 5.13
N SER A 163 -8.05 -3.12 5.19
CA SER A 163 -6.87 -3.30 6.03
C SER A 163 -7.23 -3.46 7.51
N SER A 164 -8.20 -2.70 8.03
CA SER A 164 -8.60 -2.83 9.44
C SER A 164 -9.27 -4.18 9.73
N ARG A 165 -10.05 -4.71 8.78
CA ARG A 165 -10.67 -6.04 8.90
C ARG A 165 -9.63 -7.15 8.84
N LEU A 166 -8.66 -7.05 7.94
CA LEU A 166 -7.55 -8.00 7.83
C LEU A 166 -6.69 -8.00 9.09
N GLU A 167 -6.30 -6.83 9.59
CA GLU A 167 -5.45 -6.74 10.79
C GLU A 167 -6.18 -7.26 12.02
N HIS A 168 -7.48 -6.93 12.19
CA HIS A 168 -8.29 -7.49 13.28
C HIS A 168 -8.36 -9.02 13.22
N HIS A 169 -8.50 -9.60 12.04
CA HIS A 169 -8.51 -11.05 11.87
C HIS A 169 -7.16 -11.69 12.22
N ILE A 170 -6.06 -11.11 11.75
CA ILE A 170 -4.70 -11.59 12.05
C ILE A 170 -4.42 -11.51 13.56
N GLU A 171 -4.77 -10.39 14.20
CA GLU A 171 -4.57 -10.20 15.64
C GLU A 171 -5.42 -11.16 16.48
N SER A 172 -6.72 -11.27 16.17
CA SER A 172 -7.64 -12.11 16.95
C SER A 172 -7.31 -13.60 16.88
N ASN A 173 -6.58 -14.02 15.84
CA ASN A 173 -6.18 -15.40 15.60
C ASN A 173 -4.67 -15.65 15.84
N ASN A 174 -3.94 -14.65 16.35
CA ASN A 174 -2.49 -14.72 16.57
C ASN A 174 -1.68 -15.16 15.33
N LEU A 175 -2.08 -14.70 14.15
CA LEU A 175 -1.47 -15.10 12.86
C LEU A 175 -0.26 -14.24 12.47
N HIS A 176 0.27 -13.43 13.39
CA HIS A 176 1.48 -12.67 13.13
C HIS A 176 2.71 -13.57 13.19
N GLU A 177 3.60 -13.41 12.22
CA GLU A 177 4.92 -14.01 12.31
C GLU A 177 5.68 -13.43 13.51
N ASN A 178 6.31 -14.29 14.30
CA ASN A 178 6.98 -13.93 15.55
C ASN A 178 8.12 -12.94 15.32
N LEU A 179 8.77 -13.00 14.16
CA LEU A 179 9.91 -12.16 13.79
C LEU A 179 9.54 -10.99 12.88
N GLN A 180 8.25 -10.79 12.64
CA GLN A 180 7.76 -9.66 11.86
C GLN A 180 7.54 -8.43 12.77
N SER A 181 8.46 -7.47 12.66
CA SER A 181 8.29 -6.13 13.25
C SER A 181 7.80 -5.09 12.25
N ALA A 182 8.02 -5.30 10.95
CA ALA A 182 7.53 -4.37 9.94
C ALA A 182 6.02 -4.53 9.74
N TYR A 183 5.31 -3.42 9.51
CA TYR A 183 3.87 -3.38 9.22
C TYR A 183 2.98 -3.97 10.32
N ARG A 184 3.45 -3.91 11.57
CA ARG A 184 2.69 -4.38 12.73
C ARG A 184 2.48 -3.24 13.71
N THR A 185 1.24 -3.08 14.15
CA THR A 185 0.87 -2.06 15.14
C THR A 185 1.70 -2.24 16.41
N ARG A 186 2.27 -1.14 16.94
CA ARG A 186 3.20 -1.11 18.10
C ARG A 186 4.59 -1.74 17.88
N HIS A 187 4.98 -2.06 16.65
CA HIS A 187 6.34 -2.45 16.31
C HIS A 187 7.07 -1.36 15.52
N SER A 188 8.39 -1.32 15.66
CA SER A 188 9.29 -0.37 14.98
C SER A 188 10.65 -1.04 14.65
N THR A 189 11.54 -0.30 13.97
CA THR A 189 12.92 -0.75 13.74
C THR A 189 13.69 -0.96 15.03
N GLU A 190 13.35 -0.22 16.10
CA GLU A 190 13.97 -0.39 17.43
C GLU A 190 13.53 -1.71 18.07
N THR A 191 12.24 -2.03 18.00
CA THR A 191 11.74 -3.33 18.51
C THR A 191 12.39 -4.52 17.78
N ALA A 192 12.63 -4.38 16.48
CA ALA A 192 13.33 -5.40 15.69
C ALA A 192 14.79 -5.55 16.14
N LEU A 193 15.49 -4.42 16.36
CA LEU A 193 16.87 -4.40 16.81
C LEU A 193 17.00 -5.06 18.19
N ILE A 194 16.17 -4.66 19.16
CA ILE A 194 16.17 -5.24 20.51
C ILE A 194 15.90 -6.74 20.47
N THR A 195 14.91 -7.18 19.68
CA THR A 195 14.58 -8.60 19.53
C THR A 195 15.78 -9.39 19.00
N ASN A 196 16.45 -8.88 17.96
CA ASN A 196 17.64 -9.52 17.40
C ASN A 196 18.80 -9.58 18.39
N PHE A 197 19.10 -8.48 19.10
CA PHE A 197 20.14 -8.47 20.12
C PHE A 197 19.84 -9.46 21.26
N SER A 198 18.61 -9.50 21.76
CA SER A 198 18.23 -10.41 22.84
C SER A 198 18.37 -11.90 22.47
N LYS A 199 18.18 -12.24 21.19
CA LYS A 199 18.40 -13.60 20.67
C LYS A 199 19.88 -13.96 20.61
N ILE A 200 20.73 -13.01 20.22
CA ILE A 200 22.18 -13.22 20.13
C ILE A 200 22.79 -13.44 21.52
N VAL A 201 22.35 -12.69 22.53
CA VAL A 201 22.89 -12.76 23.91
C VAL A 201 22.40 -13.99 24.70
N ARG A 202 21.33 -14.65 24.24
CA ARG A 202 20.78 -15.87 24.86
C ARG A 202 21.34 -17.18 24.27
N LEU A 203 22.27 -17.10 23.32
CA LEU A 203 23.10 -18.21 22.84
C LEU A 203 24.45 -18.20 23.57
#